data_AF-A0A3B1BPV3-F1
#
_entry.id   AF-A0A3B1BPV3-F1
#
_cell.length_a   1.000
_cell.length_b   1.000
_cell.length_c   1.000
_cell.angle_alpha   90.00
_cell.angle_beta   90.00
_cell.angle_gamma   90.00
#
_symmetry.space_group_name_H-M   'P 1'
#
loop_
_entity.id
_entity.type
_entity.pdbx_description
1 polymer ?
#
loop_
_entity_poly.entity_id
_entity_poly.type
_entity_poly.pdbx_seq_one_letter_code
_entity_poly.pdbx_strand_id
1 'polypeptide(L)'
;MRQPIIKQYLFYAFLGLAMGFVVARIGFADYDELHRMFILADLRMLYSFAGAVVLSMLILALWSKKMPKQNKIFQPGTIPGSMLFGFGWAISGACPSLVFVQLGSGRLAAIFTLLGIYLGVLLHKKIHARYFRWDTGSCGV
;
A
#
# COMPACT_ATOMS: atom_id res chain seq x y z
N MET A 1 -5.10 -6.78 28.51
CA MET A 1 -6.55 -6.94 28.26
C MET A 1 -6.74 -7.76 26.98
N ARG A 2 -7.15 -9.03 27.13
CA ARG A 2 -7.24 -10.04 26.07
C ARG A 2 -8.59 -9.90 25.37
N GLN A 3 -8.69 -9.04 24.35
CA GLN A 3 -9.89 -8.98 23.52
C GLN A 3 -10.05 -10.33 22.80
N PRO A 4 -11.28 -10.87 22.67
CA PRO A 4 -11.49 -12.14 21.98
C PRO A 4 -11.08 -11.95 20.52
N ILE A 5 -10.08 -12.73 20.10
CA ILE A 5 -9.43 -12.70 18.79
C ILE A 5 -10.46 -12.61 17.62
N ILE A 6 -11.63 -13.22 17.79
CA ILE A 6 -12.76 -13.16 16.83
C ILE A 6 -13.35 -11.76 16.66
N LYS A 7 -13.58 -10.99 17.74
CA LYS A 7 -14.09 -9.61 17.62
C LYS A 7 -13.10 -8.71 16.89
N GLN A 8 -11.80 -8.97 17.08
CA GLN A 8 -10.74 -8.22 16.43
C GLN A 8 -10.65 -8.54 14.93
N TYR A 9 -10.76 -9.82 14.53
CA TYR A 9 -10.87 -10.17 13.10
C TYR A 9 -12.12 -9.60 12.44
N LEU A 10 -13.26 -9.62 13.13
CA LEU A 10 -14.50 -9.05 12.61
C LEU A 10 -14.39 -7.52 12.45
N PHE A 11 -13.74 -6.83 13.39
CA PHE A 11 -13.46 -5.40 13.30
C PHE A 11 -12.53 -5.07 12.12
N TYR A 12 -11.48 -5.85 11.90
CA TYR A 12 -10.59 -5.66 10.75
C TYR A 12 -11.29 -5.95 9.41
N ALA A 13 -12.12 -6.98 9.35
CA ALA A 13 -12.91 -7.28 8.16
C ALA A 13 -13.88 -6.13 7.84
N PHE A 14 -14.57 -5.59 8.86
CA PHE A 14 -15.47 -4.45 8.69
C PHE A 14 -14.72 -3.20 8.23
N LEU A 15 -13.56 -2.89 8.85
CA LEU A 15 -12.74 -1.74 8.45
C LEU A 15 -12.21 -1.87 7.01
N GLY A 16 -11.78 -3.07 6.63
CA GLY A 16 -11.34 -3.37 5.26
C GLY A 16 -12.47 -3.24 4.24
N LEU A 17 -13.66 -3.73 4.56
CA LEU A 17 -14.84 -3.64 3.70
C LEU A 17 -15.32 -2.19 3.57
N ALA A 18 -15.33 -1.43 4.67
CA ALA A 18 -15.65 0.00 4.65
C ALA A 18 -14.65 0.80 3.79
N MET A 19 -13.35 0.53 3.95
CA MET A 19 -12.31 1.17 3.15
C MET A 19 -12.43 0.81 1.67
N GLY A 20 -12.64 -0.47 1.36
CA GLY A 20 -12.87 -0.93 -0.02
C GLY A 20 -14.12 -0.34 -0.65
N PHE A 21 -15.22 -0.22 0.10
CA PHE A 21 -16.46 0.41 -0.35
C PHE A 21 -16.26 1.90 -0.69
N VAL A 22 -15.56 2.64 0.18
CA VAL A 22 -15.24 4.06 -0.07
C VAL A 22 -14.38 4.20 -1.33
N VAL A 23 -13.32 3.41 -1.47
CA VAL A 23 -12.43 3.45 -2.64
C VAL A 23 -13.15 3.08 -3.93
N ALA A 24 -14.02 2.06 -3.90
CA ALA A 24 -14.84 1.68 -5.04
C ALA A 24 -15.82 2.80 -5.44
N ARG A 25 -16.42 3.51 -4.48
CA ARG A 25 -17.37 4.61 -4.75
C ARG A 25 -16.68 5.88 -5.26
N ILE A 26 -15.41 6.09 -4.93
CA ILE A 26 -14.63 7.22 -5.45
C ILE A 26 -14.18 6.97 -6.92
N GLY A 27 -14.27 5.72 -7.43
CA GLY A 27 -13.89 5.39 -8.80
C GLY A 27 -12.38 5.15 -8.99
N PHE A 28 -11.61 5.10 -7.90
CA PHE A 28 -10.16 4.80 -7.95
C PHE A 28 -9.85 3.39 -8.47
N ALA A 29 -10.85 2.50 -8.56
CA ALA A 29 -10.66 1.18 -9.12
C ALA A 29 -10.43 1.21 -10.64
N ASP A 30 -10.82 2.28 -11.35
CA ASP A 30 -10.75 2.38 -12.82
C ASP A 30 -9.37 2.85 -13.30
N TYR A 31 -8.81 2.11 -14.25
CA TYR A 31 -7.56 2.51 -14.93
C TYR A 31 -7.75 3.77 -15.78
N ASP A 32 -8.92 3.96 -16.38
CA ASP A 32 -9.22 5.14 -17.22
C ASP A 32 -9.26 6.42 -16.37
N GLU A 33 -9.89 6.35 -15.19
CA GLU A 33 -9.99 7.47 -14.25
C GLU A 33 -8.62 7.84 -13.67
N LEU A 34 -7.81 6.84 -13.31
CA LEU A 34 -6.42 7.05 -12.87
C LEU A 34 -5.55 7.67 -13.96
N HIS A 35 -5.70 7.24 -15.21
CA HIS A 35 -4.96 7.82 -16.33
C HIS A 35 -5.32 9.29 -16.55
N ARG A 36 -6.62 9.64 -16.42
CA ARG A 36 -7.09 11.04 -16.49
C ARG A 36 -6.59 11.91 -15.34
N MET A 37 -6.32 11.31 -14.18
CA MET A 37 -5.67 11.99 -13.07
C MET A 37 -4.19 12.29 -13.37
N PHE A 38 -3.46 11.36 -14.01
CA PHE A 38 -2.06 11.58 -14.40
C PHE A 38 -1.88 12.57 -15.57
N ILE A 39 -2.86 12.67 -16.48
CA ILE A 39 -2.85 13.67 -17.57
C ILE A 39 -3.32 15.06 -17.11
N LEU A 40 -3.61 15.25 -15.81
CA LEU A 40 -4.13 16.50 -15.21
C LEU A 40 -5.46 16.99 -15.81
N ALA A 41 -6.23 16.12 -16.46
CA ALA A 41 -7.53 16.49 -17.04
C ALA A 41 -8.62 16.67 -15.97
N ASP A 42 -8.53 15.93 -14.86
CA ASP A 42 -9.48 16.04 -13.75
C ASP A 42 -8.75 16.37 -12.43
N LEU A 43 -8.91 17.61 -11.99
CA LEU A 43 -8.30 18.10 -10.74
C LEU A 43 -9.07 17.62 -9.49
N ARG A 44 -10.31 17.16 -9.63
CA ARG A 44 -11.15 16.75 -8.49
C ARG A 44 -10.56 15.53 -7.78
N MET A 45 -10.14 14.54 -8.56
CA MET A 45 -9.54 13.33 -8.02
C MET A 45 -8.17 13.61 -7.39
N LEU A 46 -7.37 14.47 -8.02
CA LEU A 46 -6.06 14.90 -7.51
C LEU A 46 -6.18 15.63 -6.15
N TYR A 47 -7.09 16.58 -6.02
CA TYR A 47 -7.32 17.28 -4.74
C TYR A 47 -7.85 16.33 -3.65
N SER A 48 -8.70 15.36 -4.01
CA SER A 48 -9.19 14.37 -3.04
C SER A 48 -8.06 13.49 -2.49
N PHE A 49 -7.14 13.05 -3.34
CA PHE A 49 -5.98 12.26 -2.94
C PHE A 49 -4.98 13.09 -2.13
N ALA A 50 -4.63 14.29 -2.60
CA ALA A 50 -3.74 15.20 -1.89
C ALA A 50 -4.31 15.58 -0.51
N GLY A 51 -5.61 15.87 -0.43
CA GLY A 51 -6.30 16.13 0.83
C GLY A 51 -6.24 14.95 1.79
N ALA A 52 -6.47 13.72 1.31
CA ALA A 52 -6.34 12.51 2.12
C ALA A 52 -4.91 12.30 2.67
N VAL A 53 -3.88 12.56 1.86
CA VAL A 53 -2.47 12.46 2.28
C VAL A 53 -2.14 13.52 3.34
N VAL A 54 -2.52 14.77 3.12
CA VAL A 54 -2.28 15.86 4.07
C VAL A 54 -3.02 15.62 5.39
N LEU A 55 -4.28 15.20 5.34
CA LEU A 55 -5.05 14.83 6.54
C LEU A 55 -4.39 13.67 7.29
N SER A 56 -3.96 12.62 6.58
CA SER A 56 -3.26 11.49 7.19
C SER A 56 -1.96 11.91 7.86
N MET A 57 -1.20 12.80 7.22
CA MET A 57 0.04 13.35 7.78
C MET A 57 -0.23 14.20 9.03
N LEU A 58 -1.27 15.04 9.02
CA LEU A 58 -1.67 15.84 10.18
C LEU A 58 -2.13 14.97 11.35
N ILE A 59 -2.96 13.96 11.09
CA ILE A 59 -3.44 13.03 12.12
C ILE A 59 -2.25 12.29 12.74
N LEU A 60 -1.34 11.75 11.92
CA LEU A 60 -0.14 11.07 12.40
C LEU A 60 0.79 12.03 13.17
N ALA A 61 0.95 13.26 12.71
CA ALA A 61 1.78 14.26 13.40
C ALA A 61 1.21 14.64 14.78
N LEU A 62 -0.10 14.81 14.89
CA LEU A 62 -0.78 15.09 16.16
C LEU A 62 -0.70 13.88 17.11
N TRP A 63 -0.79 12.66 16.58
CA TRP A 63 -0.77 11.43 17.38
C TRP A 63 0.63 10.88 17.66
N SER A 64 1.65 11.42 16.97
CA SER A 64 3.07 11.05 17.08
C SER A 64 3.58 11.07 18.52
N LYS A 65 3.07 11.97 19.37
CA LYS A 65 3.44 12.05 20.80
C LYS A 65 3.01 10.84 21.64
N LYS A 66 1.98 10.09 21.22
CA LYS A 66 1.49 8.90 21.94
C LYS A 66 2.01 7.58 21.35
N MET A 67 2.69 7.62 20.20
CA MET A 67 3.23 6.43 19.57
C MET A 67 4.67 6.18 20.03
N PRO A 68 5.04 4.95 20.43
CA PRO A 68 6.43 4.63 20.72
C PRO A 68 7.26 4.85 19.46
N LYS A 69 8.26 5.76 19.54
CA LYS A 69 9.25 5.92 18.47
C LYS A 69 10.01 4.61 18.33
N GLN A 70 9.75 3.89 17.26
CA GLN A 70 10.55 2.74 16.88
C GLN A 70 11.85 3.31 16.28
N ASN A 71 13.00 3.01 16.89
CA ASN A 71 14.30 3.32 16.31
C ASN A 71 14.44 2.50 15.03
N LYS A 72 14.11 3.12 13.90
CA LYS A 72 14.21 2.49 12.59
C LYS A 72 15.66 2.59 12.15
N ILE A 73 16.41 1.50 12.32
CA ILE A 73 17.77 1.40 11.80
C ILE A 73 17.66 1.43 10.27
N PHE A 74 18.33 2.39 9.64
CA PHE A 74 18.35 2.48 8.17
C PHE A 74 19.14 1.30 7.62
N GLN A 75 18.42 0.34 7.02
CA GLN A 75 19.05 -0.77 6.33
C GLN A 75 19.50 -0.31 4.93
N PRO A 76 20.68 -0.73 4.46
CA PRO A 76 21.18 -0.38 3.12
C PRO A 76 20.24 -0.83 2.00
N GLY A 77 19.46 -1.89 2.22
CA GLY A 77 18.45 -2.37 1.26
C GLY A 77 17.19 -1.50 1.13
N THR A 78 16.98 -0.53 2.04
CA THR A 78 15.74 0.28 2.06
C THR A 78 15.63 1.20 0.85
N ILE A 79 16.74 1.84 0.45
CA ILE A 79 16.78 2.79 -0.66
C ILE A 79 16.52 2.09 -2.02
N PRO A 80 17.27 1.03 -2.40
CA PRO A 80 17.00 0.35 -3.67
C PRO A 80 15.62 -0.33 -3.68
N GLY A 81 15.16 -0.84 -2.54
CA GLY A 81 13.82 -1.44 -2.42
C GLY A 81 12.69 -0.43 -2.61
N SER A 82 12.78 0.75 -1.99
CA SER A 82 11.75 1.79 -2.12
C SER A 82 11.70 2.39 -3.53
N MET A 83 12.85 2.56 -4.18
CA MET A 83 12.92 2.98 -5.58
C MET A 83 12.24 1.96 -6.50
N LEU A 84 12.61 0.67 -6.40
CA LEU A 84 12.03 -0.39 -7.22
C LEU A 84 10.52 -0.51 -7.02
N PHE A 85 10.06 -0.41 -5.77
CA PHE A 85 8.64 -0.41 -5.44
C PHE A 85 7.90 0.81 -6.03
N GLY A 86 8.49 2.00 -5.93
CA GLY A 86 7.95 3.22 -6.52
C GLY A 86 7.84 3.17 -8.04
N PHE A 87 8.88 2.68 -8.73
CA PHE A 87 8.85 2.47 -10.18
C PHE A 87 7.79 1.44 -10.58
N GLY A 88 7.69 0.33 -9.84
CA GLY A 88 6.65 -0.67 -10.08
C GLY A 88 5.24 -0.09 -9.95
N TRP A 89 5.01 0.77 -8.96
CA TRP A 89 3.74 1.47 -8.79
C TRP A 89 3.45 2.45 -9.94
N ALA A 90 4.44 3.22 -10.38
CA ALA A 90 4.30 4.15 -11.50
C ALA A 90 3.97 3.46 -12.84
N ILE A 91 4.57 2.29 -13.09
CA ILE A 91 4.33 1.52 -14.33
C ILE A 91 2.97 0.82 -14.29
N SER A 92 2.61 0.22 -13.15
CA SER A 92 1.37 -0.55 -13.03
C SER A 92 0.13 0.32 -12.79
N GLY A 93 0.31 1.56 -12.33
CA GLY A 93 -0.78 2.46 -11.97
C GLY A 93 -1.66 1.95 -10.82
N ALA A 94 -1.25 0.91 -10.09
CA ALA A 94 -2.09 0.25 -9.09
C ALA A 94 -1.28 -0.03 -7.81
N CYS A 95 -1.74 0.48 -6.66
CA CYS A 95 -1.12 0.14 -5.38
C CYS A 95 -1.66 -1.21 -4.87
N PRO A 96 -0.96 -1.92 -3.97
CA PRO A 96 -1.38 -3.23 -3.51
C PRO A 96 -2.78 -3.25 -2.91
N SER A 97 -3.23 -2.16 -2.27
CA SER A 97 -4.60 -2.05 -1.77
C SER A 97 -5.64 -1.91 -2.88
N LEU A 98 -5.34 -1.18 -3.96
CA LEU A 98 -6.24 -1.02 -5.10
C LEU A 98 -6.48 -2.35 -5.80
N VAL A 99 -5.46 -3.21 -5.93
CA VAL A 99 -5.60 -4.53 -6.57
C VAL A 99 -6.69 -5.37 -5.89
N PHE A 100 -6.79 -5.34 -4.56
CA PHE A 100 -7.84 -6.05 -3.82
C PHE A 100 -9.24 -5.48 -4.07
N VAL A 101 -9.38 -4.15 -4.14
CA VAL A 101 -10.65 -3.50 -4.46
C VAL A 101 -11.06 -3.80 -5.91
N GLN A 102 -10.09 -3.82 -6.82
CA GLN A 102 -10.31 -4.05 -8.23
C GLN A 102 -10.71 -5.50 -8.54
N LEU A 103 -10.14 -6.47 -7.79
CA LEU A 103 -10.61 -7.86 -7.77
C LEU A 103 -12.07 -7.95 -7.30
N GLY A 104 -12.43 -7.22 -6.23
CA GLY A 104 -13.80 -7.17 -5.73
C GLY A 104 -14.80 -6.52 -6.70
N SER A 105 -14.32 -5.61 -7.55
CA SER A 105 -15.12 -4.94 -8.59
C SER A 105 -15.24 -5.73 -9.90
N GLY A 106 -14.64 -6.93 -9.99
CA GLY A 106 -14.75 -7.80 -11.18
C GLY A 106 -13.84 -7.43 -12.35
N ARG A 107 -12.76 -6.65 -12.14
CA ARG A 107 -11.83 -6.30 -13.23
C ARG A 107 -10.77 -7.38 -13.43
N LEU A 108 -10.74 -7.96 -14.63
CA LEU A 108 -9.76 -9.00 -15.02
C LEU A 108 -8.29 -8.53 -14.96
N ALA A 109 -8.04 -7.23 -15.14
CA ALA A 109 -6.69 -6.65 -15.05
C ALA A 109 -6.06 -6.78 -13.64
N ALA A 110 -6.88 -6.91 -12.60
CA ALA A 110 -6.40 -7.10 -11.23
C ALA A 110 -5.71 -8.45 -11.01
N ILE A 111 -6.06 -9.47 -11.79
CA ILE A 111 -5.45 -10.81 -11.69
C ILE A 111 -4.00 -10.76 -12.18
N PHE A 112 -3.74 -10.06 -13.28
CA PHE A 112 -2.40 -9.91 -13.84
C PHE A 112 -1.47 -9.14 -12.91
N THR A 113 -1.95 -8.05 -12.30
CA THR A 113 -1.17 -7.28 -11.32
C THR A 113 -0.93 -8.07 -10.04
N LEU A 114 -1.92 -8.83 -9.54
CA LEU A 114 -1.75 -9.71 -8.39
C LEU A 114 -0.71 -10.81 -8.65
N LEU A 115 -0.74 -11.44 -9.82
CA LEU A 115 0.26 -12.43 -10.24
C LEU A 115 1.66 -11.80 -10.34
N GLY A 116 1.77 -10.60 -10.90
CA GLY A 116 3.01 -9.85 -10.96
C GLY A 116 3.59 -9.54 -9.57
N ILE A 117 2.75 -9.12 -8.62
CA ILE A 117 3.15 -8.90 -7.23
C ILE A 117 3.63 -10.22 -6.59
N TYR A 118 2.88 -11.30 -6.77
CA TYR A 118 3.22 -12.60 -6.20
C TYR A 118 4.56 -13.12 -6.73
N LEU A 119 4.74 -13.11 -8.05
CA LEU A 119 6.00 -13.50 -8.69
C LEU A 119 7.16 -12.57 -8.30
N GLY A 120 6.92 -11.26 -8.23
CA GLY A 120 7.91 -10.28 -7.79
C GLY A 120 8.40 -10.52 -6.37
N VAL A 121 7.50 -10.81 -5.44
CA VAL A 121 7.85 -11.14 -4.04
C VAL A 121 8.61 -12.46 -3.95
N LEU A 122 8.22 -13.48 -4.71
CA LEU A 122 8.93 -14.76 -4.75
C LEU A 122 10.35 -14.62 -5.31
N LEU A 123 10.49 -13.88 -6.41
CA LEU A 123 11.79 -13.58 -7.02
C LEU A 123 12.66 -12.76 -6.08
N HIS A 124 12.11 -11.69 -5.48
CA HIS A 124 12.84 -10.91 -4.49
C HIS A 124 13.30 -11.77 -3.32
N LYS A 125 12.45 -12.64 -2.77
CA LYS A 125 12.83 -13.57 -1.68
C LYS A 125 13.98 -14.50 -2.10
N LYS A 126 13.92 -15.07 -3.31
CA LYS A 126 14.95 -16.00 -3.81
C LYS A 126 16.27 -15.30 -4.14
N ILE A 127 16.20 -14.10 -4.73
CA ILE A 127 17.36 -13.27 -5.08
C ILE A 127 18.00 -12.69 -3.81
N HIS A 128 17.21 -12.22 -2.86
CA HIS A 128 17.70 -11.74 -1.57
C HIS A 128 18.41 -12.85 -0.79
N ALA A 129 17.82 -14.05 -0.72
CA ALA A 129 18.45 -15.20 -0.08
C ALA A 129 19.78 -15.64 -0.74
N ARG A 130 19.97 -15.37 -2.03
CA ARG A 130 21.15 -15.81 -2.80
C ARG A 130 22.24 -14.73 -2.93
N TYR A 131 21.86 -13.48 -3.23
CA TYR A 131 22.78 -12.38 -3.54
C TYR A 131 22.83 -11.33 -2.43
N PHE A 132 21.67 -10.81 -2.03
CA PHE A 132 21.58 -9.70 -1.10
C PHE A 132 21.32 -10.21 0.32
N ARG A 133 22.34 -10.76 0.98
CA ARG A 133 22.30 -11.06 2.43
C ARG A 133 22.39 -9.77 3.26
N TRP A 134 21.60 -8.75 2.93
CA TRP A 134 21.58 -7.52 3.71
C TRP A 134 21.10 -7.83 5.12
N ASP A 135 21.89 -7.39 6.09
CA ASP A 135 21.53 -7.50 7.49
C ASP A 135 20.22 -6.74 7.71
N THR A 136 19.20 -7.44 8.20
CA THR A 136 17.89 -6.84 8.45
C THR A 136 17.91 -6.01 9.75
N GLY A 137 19.06 -5.83 10.40
CA GLY A 137 19.18 -5.01 11.61
C GLY A 137 18.18 -5.43 12.70
N SER A 138 17.60 -6.62 12.56
CA SER A 138 16.53 -7.13 13.41
C SER A 138 17.11 -7.70 14.70
N CYS A 139 18.43 -7.88 14.75
CA CYS A 139 19.20 -8.20 15.94
C CYS A 139 19.95 -6.95 16.38
N GLY A 140 19.22 -6.04 17.04
CA GLY A 140 19.77 -4.88 17.74
C GLY A 140 18.99 -4.68 19.03
N VAL A 141 19.15 -5.62 19.96
CA VAL A 141 19.04 -5.34 21.40
C VAL A 141 20.36 -4.79 21.89
#